data_AF-A0A4Q2FIA6-F1
#
_entry.id   AF-A0A4Q2FIA6-F1
#
_cell.length_a   1.000
_cell.length_b   1.000
_cell.length_c   1.000
_cell.angle_alpha   90.00
_cell.angle_beta   90.00
_cell.angle_gamma   90.00
#
_symmetry.space_group_name_H-M   'P 1'
#
loop_
_entity.id
_entity.type
_entity.pdbx_description
1 polymer ?
#
loop_
_entity_poly.entity_id
_entity_poly.type
_entity_poly.pdbx_seq_one_letter_code
_entity_poly.pdbx_strand_id
1 'polypeptide(L)'
;MKEVIKFWFEELKPEDWFKKSDALDQEMRVRFEELYWKASRGELFSWRTSAQGRLAEILLLDQIPRNIFRGTAQAFMTDSLALVLAQEGLTQAQELPVVQRGFFYMPFMHSESLTIHEEALRLFDQPGLEKRLKYEKMHMDILQQFGRYPHRNAILGRPSTKEEEEYLKEHSGF
;
A
#
# COMPACT_ATOMS: atom_id res chain seq x y z
N MET A 1 5.19 12.32 -11.60
CA MET A 1 3.72 12.24 -11.48
C MET A 1 3.13 11.46 -12.65
N LYS A 2 3.07 12.04 -13.86
CA LYS A 2 2.38 11.42 -15.00
C LYS A 2 2.91 10.03 -15.36
N GLU A 3 4.23 9.85 -15.33
CA GLU A 3 4.84 8.54 -15.60
C GLU A 3 4.40 7.46 -14.61
N VAL A 4 4.35 7.77 -13.31
CA VAL A 4 3.92 6.81 -12.27
C VAL A 4 2.47 6.38 -12.49
N ILE A 5 1.58 7.35 -12.76
CA ILE A 5 0.17 7.08 -13.03
C ILE A 5 0.01 6.25 -14.31
N LYS A 6 0.69 6.64 -15.38
CA LYS A 6 0.65 5.93 -16.66
C LYS A 6 1.14 4.50 -16.50
N PHE A 7 2.31 4.32 -15.89
CA PHE A 7 2.85 2.98 -15.64
C PHE A 7 1.85 2.13 -14.87
N TRP A 8 1.37 2.63 -13.73
CA TRP A 8 0.54 1.84 -12.83
C TRP A 8 -0.85 1.50 -13.40
N PHE A 9 -1.48 2.40 -14.14
CA PHE A 9 -2.87 2.25 -14.58
C PHE A 9 -3.06 1.96 -16.07
N GLU A 10 -2.04 2.18 -16.90
CA GLU A 10 -2.13 1.97 -18.36
C GLU A 10 -1.16 0.88 -18.86
N GLU A 11 0.02 0.74 -18.25
CA GLU A 11 1.03 -0.24 -18.69
C GLU A 11 0.88 -1.58 -17.94
N LEU A 12 0.53 -1.55 -16.66
CA LEU A 12 0.24 -2.75 -15.86
C LEU A 12 -1.17 -3.29 -16.11
N LYS A 13 -1.30 -4.62 -16.06
CA LYS A 13 -2.60 -5.27 -15.95
C LYS A 13 -3.02 -5.39 -14.49
N PRO A 14 -4.33 -5.56 -14.20
CA PRO A 14 -4.81 -5.74 -12.83
C PRO A 14 -4.13 -6.89 -12.06
N GLU A 15 -3.71 -7.95 -12.76
CA GLU A 15 -2.97 -9.05 -12.16
C GLU A 15 -1.56 -8.65 -11.71
N ASP A 16 -0.92 -7.73 -12.42
CA ASP A 16 0.46 -7.31 -12.17
C ASP A 16 0.59 -6.50 -10.87
N TRP A 17 -0.49 -5.87 -10.40
CA TRP A 17 -0.51 -5.11 -9.15
C TRP A 17 -0.22 -5.95 -7.90
N PHE A 18 -0.60 -7.24 -7.93
CA PHE A 18 -0.54 -8.11 -6.75
C PHE A 18 0.30 -9.37 -6.98
N LYS A 19 0.72 -9.64 -8.22
CA LYS A 19 1.55 -10.80 -8.54
C LYS A 19 3.02 -10.53 -8.24
N LYS A 20 3.70 -11.52 -7.67
CA LYS A 20 5.17 -11.52 -7.60
C LYS A 20 5.79 -11.80 -8.97
N SER A 21 6.69 -10.93 -9.42
CA SER A 21 7.43 -11.09 -10.67
C SER A 21 8.79 -10.38 -10.58
N ASP A 22 9.88 -11.14 -10.57
CA ASP A 22 11.24 -10.58 -10.45
C ASP A 22 11.58 -9.64 -11.61
N ALA A 23 11.05 -9.91 -12.81
CA ALA A 23 11.21 -9.04 -13.97
C ALA A 23 10.51 -7.68 -13.78
N LEU A 24 9.28 -7.70 -13.23
CA LEU A 24 8.53 -6.47 -12.95
C LEU A 24 9.15 -5.68 -11.80
N ASP A 25 9.62 -6.38 -10.76
CA ASP A 25 10.31 -5.77 -9.64
C ASP A 25 11.58 -5.04 -10.11
N GLN A 26 12.35 -5.66 -11.02
CA GLN A 26 13.53 -5.04 -11.61
C GLN A 26 13.20 -3.85 -12.51
N GLU A 27 12.13 -3.92 -13.31
CA GLU A 27 11.67 -2.80 -14.12
C GLU A 27 11.25 -1.61 -13.24
N MET A 28 10.42 -1.86 -12.23
CA MET A 28 10.00 -0.82 -11.28
C MET A 28 11.19 -0.19 -10.56
N ARG A 29 12.19 -0.99 -10.21
CA ARG A 29 13.41 -0.51 -9.56
C ARG A 29 14.17 0.46 -10.47
N VAL A 30 14.43 0.06 -11.71
CA VAL A 30 15.14 0.91 -12.69
C VAL A 30 14.41 2.23 -12.92
N ARG A 31 13.07 2.20 -13.00
CA ARG A 31 12.28 3.40 -13.32
C ARG A 31 12.01 4.31 -12.13
N PHE A 32 11.76 3.75 -10.95
CA PHE A 32 11.15 4.48 -9.85
C PHE A 32 11.99 4.54 -8.58
N GLU A 33 13.13 3.87 -8.47
CA GLU A 33 13.94 3.91 -7.23
C GLU A 33 14.41 5.34 -6.90
N GLU A 34 14.87 6.11 -7.88
CA GLU A 34 15.25 7.52 -7.64
C GLU A 34 14.06 8.37 -7.17
N LEU A 35 12.88 8.17 -7.78
CA LEU A 35 11.66 8.88 -7.41
C LEU A 35 11.14 8.46 -6.03
N TYR A 36 11.25 7.19 -5.67
CA TYR A 36 10.97 6.69 -4.33
C TYR A 36 11.79 7.45 -3.30
N TRP A 37 13.11 7.55 -3.51
CA TRP A 37 13.98 8.24 -2.57
C TRP A 37 13.70 9.75 -2.48
N LYS A 38 13.28 10.40 -3.58
CA LYS A 38 12.79 11.79 -3.55
C LYS A 38 11.50 11.92 -2.74
N ALA A 39 10.55 11.01 -2.95
CA ALA A 39 9.28 10.97 -2.21
C ALA A 39 9.52 10.74 -0.71
N SER A 40 10.40 9.81 -0.34
CA SER A 40 10.70 9.47 1.05
C SER A 40 11.36 10.62 1.82
N ARG A 41 12.01 11.56 1.11
CA ARG A 41 12.56 12.81 1.66
C ARG A 41 11.58 14.00 1.59
N GLY A 42 10.36 13.79 1.11
CA GLY A 42 9.35 14.84 0.97
C GLY A 42 9.60 15.84 -0.16
N GLU A 43 10.55 15.56 -1.06
CA GLU A 43 10.94 16.47 -2.15
C GLU A 43 9.86 16.62 -3.23
N LEU A 44 8.86 15.73 -3.24
CA LEU A 44 7.75 15.74 -4.19
C LEU A 44 6.51 16.50 -3.68
N PHE A 45 6.62 17.30 -2.62
CA PHE A 45 5.50 17.99 -1.97
C PHE A 45 4.61 18.79 -2.93
N SER A 46 5.16 19.33 -4.03
CA SER A 46 4.41 20.08 -5.04
C SER A 46 3.37 19.23 -5.78
N TRP A 47 3.52 17.90 -5.82
CA TRP A 47 2.56 16.98 -6.46
C TRP A 47 1.25 16.90 -5.67
N ARG A 48 1.27 17.19 -4.36
CA ARG A 48 0.12 17.10 -3.45
C ARG A 48 -1.00 18.10 -3.72
N THR A 49 -0.75 19.04 -4.63
CA THR A 49 -1.69 20.08 -5.09
C THR A 49 -2.83 19.53 -5.97
N SER A 50 -2.70 18.31 -6.51
CA SER A 50 -3.75 17.64 -7.30
C SER A 50 -3.98 16.21 -6.81
N ALA A 51 -5.18 15.68 -7.04
CA ALA A 51 -5.53 14.31 -6.67
C ALA A 51 -4.60 13.27 -7.34
N GLN A 52 -4.32 13.43 -8.64
CA GLN A 52 -3.41 12.52 -9.36
C GLN A 52 -1.96 12.64 -8.89
N GLY A 53 -1.48 13.85 -8.58
CA GLY A 53 -0.12 14.04 -8.09
C GLY A 53 0.08 13.40 -6.72
N ARG A 54 -0.90 13.58 -5.82
CA ARG A 54 -0.89 12.93 -4.51
C ARG A 54 -0.99 11.41 -4.63
N LEU A 55 -1.86 10.89 -5.50
CA LEU A 55 -1.93 9.45 -5.77
C LEU A 55 -0.58 8.91 -6.28
N ALA A 56 0.09 9.62 -7.17
CA ALA A 56 1.40 9.20 -7.68
C ALA A 56 2.45 9.13 -6.56
N GLU A 57 2.44 10.09 -5.63
CA GLU A 57 3.33 10.07 -4.45
C GLU A 57 2.97 8.91 -3.50
N ILE A 58 1.67 8.65 -3.27
CA ILE A 58 1.21 7.50 -2.48
C ILE A 58 1.66 6.19 -3.11
N LEU A 59 1.51 6.00 -4.43
CA LEU A 59 1.97 4.80 -5.13
C LEU A 59 3.48 4.58 -4.98
N LEU A 60 4.27 5.66 -5.08
CA LEU A 60 5.72 5.60 -4.86
C LEU A 60 6.06 5.16 -3.43
N LEU A 61 5.28 5.57 -2.42
CA LEU A 61 5.60 5.32 -1.01
C LEU A 61 4.95 4.06 -0.44
N ASP A 62 3.89 3.56 -1.06
CA ASP A 62 3.10 2.42 -0.60
C ASP A 62 3.25 1.21 -1.54
N GLN A 63 2.93 1.35 -2.81
CA GLN A 63 2.90 0.19 -3.72
C GLN A 63 4.29 -0.19 -4.23
N ILE A 64 5.03 0.79 -4.79
CA ILE A 64 6.35 0.56 -5.40
C ILE A 64 7.36 -0.12 -4.44
N PRO A 65 7.45 0.25 -3.14
CA PRO A 65 8.41 -0.35 -2.21
C PRO A 65 8.17 -1.86 -1.99
N ARG A 66 6.92 -2.31 -2.09
CA ARG A 66 6.54 -3.73 -1.97
C ARG A 66 7.10 -4.59 -3.12
N ASN A 67 7.40 -3.97 -4.26
CA ASN A 67 8.10 -4.58 -5.39
C ASN A 67 9.62 -4.37 -5.30
N ILE A 68 10.08 -3.11 -5.27
CA ILE A 68 11.51 -2.82 -5.44
C ILE A 68 12.33 -3.27 -4.24
N PHE A 69 11.75 -3.37 -3.04
CA PHE A 69 12.43 -3.82 -1.82
C PHE A 69 11.85 -5.11 -1.25
N ARG A 70 11.25 -5.95 -2.10
CA ARG A 70 10.60 -7.21 -1.70
C ARG A 70 11.49 -8.05 -0.77
N GLY A 71 10.90 -8.55 0.32
CA GLY A 71 11.59 -9.40 1.29
C GLY A 71 12.54 -8.66 2.23
N THR A 72 12.48 -7.32 2.25
CA THR A 72 13.30 -6.49 3.15
C THR A 72 12.43 -5.52 3.93
N ALA A 73 12.92 -5.04 5.08
CA ALA A 73 12.19 -4.07 5.92
C ALA A 73 11.90 -2.76 5.15
N GLN A 74 12.72 -2.43 4.14
CA GLN A 74 12.57 -1.27 3.29
C GLN A 74 11.23 -1.21 2.56
N ALA A 75 10.58 -2.35 2.32
CA ALA A 75 9.25 -2.41 1.71
C ALA A 75 8.16 -1.72 2.53
N PHE A 76 8.38 -1.51 3.84
CA PHE A 76 7.39 -0.96 4.78
C PHE A 76 7.81 0.38 5.40
N MET A 77 9.04 0.85 5.15
CA MET A 77 9.61 2.03 5.83
C MET A 77 8.80 3.32 5.61
N THR A 78 8.09 3.41 4.49
CA THR A 78 7.34 4.59 4.09
C THR A 78 5.83 4.46 4.26
N ASP A 79 5.34 3.35 4.85
CA ASP A 79 3.91 3.10 5.05
C ASP A 79 3.23 4.25 5.81
N SER A 80 3.83 4.71 6.92
CA SER A 80 3.26 5.82 7.72
C SER A 80 3.23 7.14 6.97
N LEU A 81 4.23 7.42 6.12
CA LEU A 81 4.23 8.64 5.30
C LEU A 81 3.13 8.57 4.23
N ALA A 82 2.97 7.42 3.56
CA ALA A 82 1.89 7.20 2.60
C ALA A 82 0.50 7.35 3.27
N LEU A 83 0.34 6.82 4.49
CA LEU A 83 -0.90 6.94 5.26
C LEU A 83 -1.24 8.41 5.57
N VAL A 84 -0.29 9.20 6.06
CA VAL A 84 -0.52 10.63 6.34
C VAL A 84 -0.94 11.37 5.08
N LEU A 85 -0.28 11.11 3.94
CA LEU A 85 -0.65 11.73 2.66
C LEU A 85 -2.06 11.36 2.22
N ALA A 86 -2.46 10.10 2.42
CA ALA A 86 -3.80 9.63 2.11
C ALA A 86 -4.85 10.26 3.04
N GLN A 87 -4.59 10.35 4.34
CA GLN A 87 -5.47 11.01 5.31
C GLN A 87 -5.71 12.49 4.96
N GLU A 88 -4.65 13.24 4.64
CA GLU A 88 -4.75 14.65 4.28
C GLU A 88 -5.46 14.88 2.93
N GLY A 89 -5.55 13.86 2.08
CA GLY A 89 -6.04 13.98 0.71
C GLY A 89 -7.40 13.34 0.44
N LEU A 90 -8.14 12.91 1.48
CA LEU A 90 -9.41 12.20 1.32
C LEU A 90 -10.46 12.97 0.50
N THR A 91 -10.50 14.30 0.61
CA THR A 91 -11.39 15.14 -0.21
C THR A 91 -10.98 15.12 -1.69
N GLN A 92 -9.68 15.26 -1.98
CA GLN A 92 -9.16 15.19 -3.35
C GLN A 92 -9.36 13.81 -3.97
N ALA A 93 -9.29 12.73 -3.17
CA ALA A 93 -9.48 11.37 -3.64
C ALA A 93 -10.86 11.13 -4.28
N GLN A 94 -11.87 11.96 -3.96
CA GLN A 94 -13.19 11.88 -4.57
C GLN A 94 -13.20 12.26 -6.05
N GLU A 95 -12.20 13.02 -6.53
CA GLU A 95 -12.05 13.38 -7.94
C GLU A 95 -11.47 12.23 -8.78
N LEU A 96 -10.91 11.21 -8.13
CA LEU A 96 -10.27 10.08 -8.82
C LEU A 96 -11.32 9.06 -9.30
N PRO A 97 -11.06 8.40 -10.45
CA PRO A 97 -11.78 7.19 -10.83
C PRO A 97 -11.73 6.13 -9.72
N VAL A 98 -12.78 5.34 -9.57
CA VAL A 98 -12.94 4.37 -8.46
C VAL A 98 -11.72 3.45 -8.28
N VAL A 99 -11.16 2.94 -9.37
CA VAL A 99 -9.96 2.07 -9.31
C VAL A 99 -8.77 2.79 -8.71
N GLN A 100 -8.53 4.05 -9.11
CA GLN A 100 -7.45 4.89 -8.61
C GLN A 100 -7.68 5.28 -7.14
N ARG A 101 -8.93 5.62 -6.79
CA ARG A 101 -9.35 5.88 -5.42
C ARG A 101 -9.10 4.68 -4.50
N GLY A 102 -9.34 3.48 -4.98
CA GLY A 102 -9.01 2.25 -4.25
C GLY A 102 -7.53 2.15 -3.88
N PHE A 103 -6.62 2.56 -4.77
CA PHE A 103 -5.18 2.64 -4.46
C PHE A 103 -4.83 3.79 -3.52
N PHE A 104 -5.55 4.91 -3.63
CA PHE A 104 -5.41 6.02 -2.70
C PHE A 104 -5.68 5.60 -1.24
N TYR A 105 -6.62 4.67 -1.03
CA TYR A 105 -6.98 4.16 0.30
C TYR A 105 -6.11 3.00 0.79
N MET A 106 -5.30 2.36 -0.06
CA MET A 106 -4.47 1.21 0.35
C MET A 106 -3.55 1.47 1.56
N PRO A 107 -2.96 2.67 1.76
CA PRO A 107 -2.18 2.94 2.97
C PRO A 107 -2.95 2.72 4.28
N PHE A 108 -4.27 2.89 4.29
CA PHE A 108 -5.10 2.59 5.44
C PHE A 108 -5.13 1.08 5.73
N MET A 109 -5.36 0.26 4.69
CA MET A 109 -5.35 -1.21 4.76
C MET A 109 -4.00 -1.79 5.18
N HIS A 110 -2.91 -1.05 4.99
CA HIS A 110 -1.56 -1.50 5.30
C HIS A 110 -1.06 -1.11 6.70
N SER A 111 -1.82 -0.31 7.43
CA SER A 111 -1.46 0.17 8.76
C SER A 111 -1.64 -0.92 9.83
N GLU A 112 -0.67 -1.13 10.71
CA GLU A 112 -0.84 -2.01 11.88
C GLU A 112 -1.60 -1.28 13.02
N SER A 113 -2.80 -0.75 12.74
CA SER A 113 -3.61 0.01 13.70
C SER A 113 -5.12 -0.19 13.51
N LEU A 114 -5.79 -0.73 14.52
CA LEU A 114 -7.25 -0.97 14.48
C LEU A 114 -8.06 0.30 14.21
N THR A 115 -7.68 1.44 14.79
CA THR A 115 -8.34 2.73 14.54
C THR A 115 -8.27 3.14 13.07
N ILE A 116 -7.16 2.82 12.39
CA ILE A 116 -7.01 3.11 10.96
C ILE A 116 -7.85 2.14 10.12
N HIS A 117 -7.98 0.88 10.53
CA HIS A 117 -8.86 -0.10 9.88
C HIS A 117 -10.35 0.25 10.00
N GLU A 118 -10.78 0.81 11.13
CA GLU A 118 -12.17 1.31 11.27
C GLU A 118 -12.49 2.39 10.22
N GLU A 119 -11.56 3.32 9.99
CA GLU A 119 -11.71 4.33 8.95
C GLU A 119 -11.57 3.72 7.54
N ALA A 120 -10.66 2.76 7.35
CA ALA A 120 -10.50 2.05 6.09
C ALA A 120 -11.79 1.36 5.65
N LEU A 121 -12.49 0.69 6.57
CA LEU A 121 -13.78 0.06 6.31
C LEU A 121 -14.80 1.08 5.76
N ARG A 122 -14.88 2.26 6.38
CA ARG A 122 -15.76 3.34 5.93
C ARG A 122 -15.37 3.85 4.54
N LEU A 123 -14.07 3.94 4.26
CA LEU A 123 -13.55 4.41 2.97
C LEU A 123 -13.76 3.39 1.85
N PHE A 124 -13.59 2.09 2.11
CA PHE A 124 -13.78 1.05 1.11
C PHE A 124 -15.25 0.65 0.89
N ASP A 125 -16.17 1.04 1.77
CA ASP A 125 -17.61 0.82 1.62
C ASP A 125 -18.24 1.80 0.62
N GLN A 126 -17.84 1.67 -0.65
CA GLN A 126 -18.31 2.47 -1.78
C GLN A 126 -18.53 1.58 -3.02
N PRO A 127 -19.46 1.93 -3.91
CA PRO A 127 -19.69 1.20 -5.16
C PRO A 127 -18.40 1.05 -5.99
N GLY A 128 -18.13 -0.17 -6.45
CA GLY A 128 -16.94 -0.52 -7.23
C GLY A 128 -15.68 -0.82 -6.41
N LEU A 129 -15.75 -0.75 -5.08
CA LEU A 129 -14.67 -1.14 -4.17
C LEU A 129 -14.97 -2.42 -3.38
N GLU A 130 -16.03 -3.16 -3.69
CA GLU A 130 -16.53 -4.30 -2.92
C GLU A 130 -15.47 -5.40 -2.76
N LYS A 131 -14.68 -5.64 -3.82
CA LYS A 131 -13.55 -6.58 -3.75
C LYS A 131 -12.49 -6.11 -2.75
N ARG A 132 -12.16 -4.82 -2.72
CA ARG A 132 -11.19 -4.26 -1.77
C ARG A 132 -11.75 -4.24 -0.36
N LEU A 133 -13.03 -3.92 -0.18
CA LEU A 133 -13.72 -4.00 1.12
C LEU A 133 -13.67 -5.41 1.71
N LYS A 134 -13.77 -6.46 0.87
CA LYS A 134 -13.59 -7.84 1.33
C LYS A 134 -12.18 -8.07 1.88
N TYR A 135 -11.14 -7.62 1.17
CA TYR A 135 -9.76 -7.73 1.65
C TYR A 135 -9.52 -6.89 2.90
N GLU A 136 -10.11 -5.71 2.99
CA GLU A 136 -10.02 -4.83 4.16
C GLU A 136 -10.51 -5.56 5.42
N LYS A 137 -11.67 -6.22 5.35
CA LYS A 137 -12.20 -7.03 6.45
C LYS A 137 -11.21 -8.14 6.86
N MET A 138 -10.62 -8.84 5.89
CA MET A 138 -9.62 -9.87 6.18
C MET A 138 -8.36 -9.29 6.85
N HIS A 139 -7.92 -8.08 6.47
CA HIS A 139 -6.79 -7.40 7.12
C HIS A 139 -7.14 -7.00 8.56
N MET A 140 -8.35 -6.49 8.78
CA MET A 140 -8.84 -6.13 10.11
C MET A 140 -8.93 -7.35 11.02
N ASP A 141 -9.41 -8.50 10.53
CA ASP A 141 -9.50 -9.74 11.32
C ASP A 141 -8.13 -10.17 11.87
N ILE A 142 -7.07 -10.06 11.05
CA ILE A 142 -5.69 -10.37 11.46
C ILE A 142 -5.22 -9.41 12.56
N LEU A 143 -5.52 -8.12 12.44
CA LEU A 143 -5.16 -7.13 13.46
C LEU A 143 -5.98 -7.26 14.74
N GLN A 144 -7.23 -7.69 14.66
CA GLN A 144 -8.02 -8.03 15.85
C GLN A 144 -7.41 -9.23 16.59
N GLN A 145 -6.89 -10.22 15.85
CA GLN A 145 -6.30 -11.41 16.43
C GLN A 145 -4.90 -11.17 16.99
N PHE A 146 -4.03 -10.46 16.26
CA PHE A 146 -2.60 -10.38 16.58
C PHE A 146 -2.11 -8.96 16.92
N GLY A 147 -2.92 -7.92 16.69
CA GLY A 147 -2.54 -6.52 16.86
C GLY A 147 -1.54 -5.99 15.83
N ARG A 148 -1.10 -6.84 14.88
CA ARG A 148 -0.10 -6.57 13.84
C ARG A 148 -0.20 -7.61 12.74
N TYR A 149 0.58 -7.49 11.67
CA TYR A 149 0.69 -8.49 10.60
C TYR A 149 1.81 -9.51 10.89
N PRO A 150 1.50 -10.77 11.23
CA PRO A 150 2.53 -11.75 11.56
C PRO A 150 3.48 -12.05 10.40
N HIS A 151 3.01 -11.96 9.15
CA HIS A 151 3.82 -12.20 7.95
C HIS A 151 4.97 -11.18 7.77
N ARG A 152 4.91 -10.04 8.48
CA ARG A 152 5.99 -9.04 8.50
C ARG A 152 7.05 -9.33 9.57
N ASN A 153 6.79 -10.24 10.51
CA ASN A 153 7.65 -10.45 11.69
C ASN A 153 9.11 -10.75 11.32
N ALA A 154 9.34 -11.75 10.48
CA ALA A 154 10.69 -12.12 10.06
C ALA A 154 11.42 -10.97 9.33
N ILE A 155 10.71 -10.25 8.45
CA ILE A 155 11.26 -9.14 7.67
C ILE A 155 11.61 -7.95 8.57
N LEU A 156 10.82 -7.71 9.61
CA LEU A 156 10.99 -6.62 10.57
C LEU A 156 11.83 -7.01 11.80
N GLY A 157 12.38 -8.23 11.85
CA GLY A 157 13.16 -8.72 12.99
C GLY A 157 12.37 -8.87 14.30
N ARG A 158 11.05 -9.08 14.22
CA ARG A 158 10.17 -9.28 15.38
C ARG A 158 10.08 -10.78 15.70
N PRO A 159 10.21 -11.20 16.96
CA PRO A 159 9.88 -12.57 17.34
C PRO A 159 8.37 -12.80 17.16
N SER A 160 8.02 -13.95 16.59
CA SER A 160 6.63 -14.42 16.51
C SER A 160 6.22 -15.11 17.81
N THR A 161 4.94 -15.00 18.19
CA THR A 161 4.34 -15.85 19.21
C THR A 161 4.03 -17.24 18.64
N LYS A 162 3.68 -18.21 19.50
CA LYS A 162 3.29 -19.56 19.05
C LYS A 162 2.04 -19.53 18.16
N GLU A 163 1.08 -18.67 18.51
CA GLU A 163 -0.16 -18.49 17.75
C GLU A 163 0.12 -17.88 16.38
N GLU A 164 1.05 -16.91 16.31
CA GLU A 164 1.51 -16.34 15.05
C GLU A 164 2.27 -17.36 14.19
N GLU A 165 3.12 -18.19 14.80
CA GLU A 165 3.84 -19.27 14.09
C GLU A 165 2.89 -20.30 13.50
N GLU A 166 1.85 -20.71 14.24
CA GLU A 166 0.83 -21.63 13.74
C GLU A 166 0.05 -21.01 12.56
N TYR A 167 -0.37 -19.75 12.72
CA TYR A 167 -1.06 -19.01 11.68
C TYR A 167 -0.25 -18.93 10.36
N LEU A 168 1.05 -18.68 10.47
CA LEU A 168 1.96 -18.54 9.32
C LEU A 168 2.20 -19.84 8.55
N LYS A 169 1.88 -21.02 9.10
CA LYS A 169 1.96 -22.29 8.36
C LYS A 169 0.96 -22.37 7.22
N GLU A 170 -0.19 -21.72 7.38
CA GLU A 170 -1.28 -21.74 6.41
C GLU A 170 -1.45 -20.39 5.68
N HIS A 171 -0.82 -19.31 6.18
CA HIS A 171 -0.99 -17.95 5.67
C HIS A 171 0.37 -17.29 5.38
N SER A 172 0.66 -17.06 4.10
CA SER A 172 1.92 -16.43 3.65
C SER A 172 1.87 -14.90 3.51
N GLY A 173 0.72 -14.28 3.82
CA GLY A 173 0.44 -12.86 3.58
C GLY A 173 -0.62 -12.66 2.50
N PHE A 174 -0.93 -11.39 2.19
CA PHE A 174 -1.82 -11.00 1.10
C PHE A 174 -1.06 -10.72 -0.19
#